data_AF-A0A136LP65-F1
#
_entry.id   AF-A0A136LP65-F1
#
_cell.length_a   1.000
_cell.length_b   1.000
_cell.length_c   1.000
_cell.angle_alpha   90.00
_cell.angle_beta   90.00
_cell.angle_gamma   90.00
#
_symmetry.space_group_name_H-M   'P 1'
#
loop_
_entity.id
_entity.type
_entity.pdbx_description
1 polymer ?
#
loop_
_entity_poly.entity_id
_entity_poly.type
_entity_poly.pdbx_seq_one_letter_code
_entity_poly.pdbx_strand_id
1 'polypeptide(L)' 'MDQHYQQWSELAPRGMLLIGAGASIVAWAATLRANGKPIWFWFFAGLFGLIVLNSGVAFFGEAVKHRSLYESKLGL' A
#
# COMPACT_ATOMS: atom_id res chain seq x y z
N MET A 1 -28.22 6.46 1.23
CA MET A 1 -26.92 6.67 0.55
C MET A 1 -25.86 6.23 1.53
N ASP A 2 -25.51 4.95 1.45
CA ASP A 2 -24.87 4.19 2.52
C ASP A 2 -23.39 4.58 2.72
N GLN A 3 -23.06 5.10 3.90
CA GLN A 3 -21.72 5.59 4.26
C GLN A 3 -20.59 4.56 4.05
N HIS A 4 -20.91 3.26 4.06
CA HIS A 4 -19.93 2.19 3.87
C HIS A 4 -19.44 2.05 2.42
N TYR A 5 -20.22 2.46 1.41
CA TYR A 5 -19.81 2.37 0.01
C TYR A 5 -18.81 3.48 -0.37
N GLN A 6 -18.96 4.67 0.22
CA GLN A 6 -18.04 5.80 -0.02
C GLN A 6 -16.67 5.60 0.63
N GLN A 7 -16.62 5.10 1.87
CA GLN A 7 -15.34 4.80 2.53
C GLN A 7 -14.54 3.74 1.76
N TRP A 8 -15.24 2.74 1.22
CA TRP A 8 -14.63 1.68 0.44
C TRP A 8 -13.98 2.18 -0.86
N SER A 9 -14.65 3.11 -1.56
CA SER A 9 -14.17 3.66 -2.83
C SER A 9 -13.01 4.65 -2.68
N GLU A 10 -12.80 5.26 -1.51
CA GLU A 10 -11.66 6.16 -1.24
C GLU A 10 -10.45 5.42 -0.65
N LEU A 11 -10.67 4.34 0.10
CA LEU A 11 -9.59 3.54 0.70
C LEU A 11 -8.84 2.70 -0.34
N ALA A 12 -9.54 2.18 -1.35
CA ALA A 12 -8.92 1.41 -2.43
C ALA A 12 -7.86 2.20 -3.24
N PRO A 13 -8.14 3.41 -3.77
CA PRO A 13 -7.13 4.19 -4.46
C PRO A 13 -6.03 4.67 -3.52
N ARG A 14 -6.31 4.98 -2.25
CA ARG A 14 -5.27 5.32 -1.26
C ARG A 14 -4.32 4.16 -0.98
N GLY A 15 -4.85 2.94 -0.82
CA GLY A 15 -4.04 1.73 -0.67
C GLY A 15 -3.15 1.50 -1.89
N MET A 16 -3.70 1.67 -3.10
CA MET A 16 -2.95 1.51 -4.35
C MET A 16 -1.86 2.59 -4.53
N LEU A 17 -2.14 3.83 -4.14
CA LEU A 17 -1.16 4.92 -4.11
C LEU A 17 -0.04 4.66 -3.10
N LEU A 18 -0.37 4.15 -1.91
CA LEU A 18 0.62 3.77 -0.89
C LEU A 18 1.50 2.61 -1.37
N ILE A 19 0.93 1.60 -2.02
CA ILE A 19 1.69 0.49 -2.63
C ILE A 19 2.65 1.04 -3.70
N GLY A 20 2.16 1.89 -4.61
CA GLY A 20 2.99 2.50 -5.65
C GLY A 20 4.10 3.39 -5.10
N ALA A 21 3.81 4.17 -4.06
CA ALA A 21 4.79 4.99 -3.35
C ALA A 21 5.85 4.13 -2.64
N GLY A 22 5.42 3.09 -1.91
CA GLY A 22 6.31 2.14 -1.24
C GLY A 22 7.24 1.42 -2.22
N ALA A 23 6.70 0.93 -3.35
CA ALA A 23 7.49 0.28 -4.40
C ALA A 23 8.52 1.24 -5.02
N SER A 24 8.13 2.49 -5.24
CA SER A 24 9.02 3.54 -5.77
C SER A 24 10.15 3.86 -4.80
N ILE A 25 9.88 3.93 -3.49
CA ILE A 25 10.89 4.14 -2.44
C ILE A 25 11.85 2.95 -2.37
N VAL A 26 11.35 1.71 -2.47
CA VAL A 26 12.20 0.51 -2.52
C VAL A 26 13.09 0.51 -3.78
N ALA A 27 12.55 0.86 -4.94
CA ALA A 27 13.33 1.00 -6.17
C ALA A 27 14.40 2.10 -6.04
N TRP A 28 14.06 3.23 -5.43
CA TRP A 28 15.01 4.31 -5.14
C TRP A 28 16.10 3.87 -4.14
N ALA A 29 15.75 3.09 -3.12
CA ALA A 29 16.74 2.48 -2.23
C ALA A 29 17.71 1.56 -2.99
N ALA A 30 17.21 0.78 -3.94
CA ALA A 30 18.05 -0.06 -4.79
C ALA A 30 18.99 0.76 -5.68
N THR A 31 18.55 1.90 -6.23
CA THR A 31 19.44 2.79 -7.01
C THR A 31 20.46 3.50 -6.11
N LEU A 32 20.10 3.87 -4.88
CA LEU A 32 21.06 4.40 -3.89
C LEU A 32 22.15 3.38 -3.57
N ARG A 33 21.79 2.09 -3.43
CA ARG A 33 22.75 1.00 -3.27
C ARG A 33 23.66 0.87 -4.50
N ALA A 34 23.08 0.93 -5.70
CA ALA A 34 23.84 0.83 -6.95
C ALA A 34 24.83 1.99 -7.15
N ASN A 35 24.48 3.19 -6.69
CA ASN A 35 25.33 4.39 -6.74
C ASN A 35 26.42 4.44 -5.66
N GLY A 36 26.62 3.36 -4.88
CA GLY A 36 27.68 3.29 -3.87
C GLY A 36 27.44 4.15 -2.63
N LYS A 37 26.19 4.57 -2.35
CA LYS A 37 25.88 5.34 -1.14
C LYS A 37 26.04 4.48 0.13
N PRO A 38 26.24 5.12 1.30
CA PRO A 38 26.45 4.41 2.57
C PRO A 38 25.32 3.43 2.88
N ILE A 39 25.67 2.28 3.47
CA ILE A 39 24.74 1.18 3.76
C ILE A 39 23.50 1.63 4.52
N TRP A 40 23.70 2.50 5.51
CA TRP A 40 22.64 3.05 6.33
C TRP A 40 21.59 3.83 5.52
N PHE A 41 21.99 4.56 4.48
CA PHE A 41 21.08 5.38 3.70
C PHE A 41 20.10 4.55 2.88
N TRP A 42 20.60 3.57 2.14
CA TRP A 42 19.74 2.71 1.32
C TRP A 42 19.02 1.65 2.16
N PHE A 43 19.61 1.20 3.28
CA PHE A 43 18.95 0.29 4.21
C PHE A 43 17.71 0.93 4.84
N PHE A 44 17.83 2.15 5.41
CA PHE A 44 16.68 2.83 6.00
C PHE A 44 15.65 3.25 4.96
N ALA A 45 16.09 3.72 3.78
CA ALA A 45 15.17 4.02 2.68
C ALA A 45 14.39 2.76 2.24
N GLY A 46 15.07 1.62 2.12
CA GLY A 46 14.44 0.35 1.77
C GLY A 46 13.48 -0.15 2.85
N LEU A 47 13.88 -0.07 4.13
CA LEU A 47 13.03 -0.44 5.26
C LEU A 47 11.77 0.44 5.31
N PHE A 48 11.92 1.75 5.15
CA PHE A 48 10.79 2.68 5.10
C PHE A 48 9.87 2.38 3.93
N GLY A 49 10.44 2.13 2.74
CA GLY A 49 9.67 1.73 1.56
C GLY A 49 8.87 0.44 1.77
N LEU A 50 9.46 -0.57 2.42
CA LEU A 50 8.78 -1.82 2.76
C LEU A 50 7.64 -1.63 3.76
N ILE A 51 7.82 -0.76 4.77
CA ILE A 51 6.78 -0.41 5.74
C ILE A 51 5.60 0.26 5.02
N VAL A 52 5.87 1.24 4.15
CA VAL A 52 4.84 1.95 3.38
C VAL A 52 4.13 1.00 2.40
N LEU A 53 4.87 0.09 1.78
CA LEU A 53 4.31 -0.91 0.87
C LEU A 53 3.39 -1.89 1.63
N ASN A 54 3.84 -2.43 2.77
CA ASN A 54 3.04 -3.36 3.57
C ASN A 54 1.80 -2.69 4.17
N SER A 55 1.91 -1.44 4.62
CA SER A 55 0.75 -0.70 5.10
C SER A 55 -0.26 -0.45 3.97
N GLY A 56 0.22 -0.07 2.77
CA GLY A 56 -0.62 0.05 1.58
C GLY A 56 -1.36 -1.24 1.22
N VAL A 57 -0.67 -2.40 1.28
CA VAL A 57 -1.29 -3.72 1.09
C VAL A 57 -2.34 -4.02 2.15
N ALA A 58 -2.09 -3.70 3.42
CA ALA A 58 -3.05 -3.89 4.50
C ALA A 58 -4.32 -3.04 4.30
N PHE A 59 -4.17 -1.76 3.97
CA PHE A 59 -5.31 -0.88 3.66
C PHE A 59 -6.09 -1.34 2.43
N PHE A 60 -5.39 -1.79 1.40
CA PHE A 60 -6.04 -2.34 0.20
C PHE A 60 -6.79 -3.64 0.51
N GLY A 61 -6.21 -4.54 1.31
CA GLY A 61 -6.85 -5.79 1.74
C GLY A 61 -8.08 -5.56 2.61
N GLU A 62 -8.02 -4.61 3.54
CA GLU A 62 -9.15 -4.23 4.39
C GLU A 62 -10.29 -3.60 3.58
N ALA A 63 -9.95 -2.80 2.57
CA ALA A 63 -10.91 -2.39 1.55
C ALA A 63 -11.50 -3.64 0.90
N VAL A 64 -10.77 -4.45 0.14
CA VAL A 64 -11.33 -5.60 -0.60
C VAL A 64 -12.23 -6.50 0.26
N LYS A 65 -11.87 -6.74 1.52
CA LYS A 65 -12.67 -7.48 2.51
C LYS A 65 -14.06 -6.87 2.76
N HIS A 66 -14.18 -5.54 2.84
CA HIS A 66 -15.48 -4.87 3.02
C HIS A 66 -16.41 -5.04 1.81
N ARG A 67 -15.91 -5.08 0.59
CA ARG A 67 -16.73 -5.39 -0.61
C ARG A 67 -17.15 -6.84 -0.65
N SER A 68 -16.22 -7.75 -0.41
CA SER A 68 -16.52 -9.19 -0.38
C SER A 68 -17.57 -9.54 0.68
N LEU A 69 -17.48 -8.96 1.88
CA LEU A 69 -18.48 -9.14 2.92
C LEU A 69 -19.85 -8.56 2.54
N TYR A 70 -19.88 -7.44 1.81
CA TYR A 70 -21.13 -6.85 1.32
C TYR A 70 -21.79 -7.76 0.25
N GLU A 71 -21.00 -8.27 -0.70
CA GLU A 71 -21.47 -9.18 -1.75
C GLU A 71 -21.95 -10.53 -1.17
N SER A 72 -21.19 -11.16 -0.25
CA SER A 72 -21.63 -12.40 0.41
C SER A 72 -22.90 -12.25 1.24
N LYS A 73 -23.15 -11.07 1.83
CA LYS A 73 -24.37 -10.82 2.62
C LYS A 73 -25.60 -10.58 1.74
N LEU A 74 -25.39 -10.15 0.49
CA LEU A 74 -26.43 -9.97 -0.53
C LEU A 74 -26.79 -11.28 -1.26
N GLY A 75 -26.05 -12.37 -1.04
CA GLY A 75 -26.36 -13.69 -1.59
C GLY A 75 -26.21 -13.79 -3.12
N LEU A 76 -25.37 -12.94 -3.72
CA LEU A 76 -24.98 -12.98 -5.13
C LEU A 76 -23.81 -13.95 -5.36
#